data_AF-A0A0R1QQJ2-F1
#
_entry.id   AF-A0A0R1QQJ2-F1
#
_cell.length_a   1.000
_cell.length_b   1.000
_cell.length_c   1.000
_cell.angle_alpha   90.00
_cell.angle_beta   90.00
_cell.angle_gamma   90.00
#
_symmetry.space_group_name_H-M   'P 1'
#
loop_
_entity.id
_entity.type
_entity.pdbx_description
1 polymer ?
#
loop_
_entity_poly.entity_id
_entity_poly.type
_entity_poly.pdbx_seq_one_letter_code
_entity_poly.pdbx_strand_id
1 'polypeptide(L)' 'MKLLNVEFSDLFTDNFMQENTAFANLNEFFSAVHVTDEESFLALPDDKLEFLVTSSTNFSSWSKMQEAAATEYLSNKLDF' A
#
# COMPACT_ATOMS: atom_id res chain seq x y z
N MET A 1 21.36 -12.31 1.36
CA MET A 1 20.97 -11.05 0.68
C MET A 1 19.80 -10.48 1.48
N LYS A 2 20.06 -9.42 2.25
CA LYS A 2 19.03 -8.78 3.09
C LYS A 2 18.22 -7.89 2.14
N LEU A 3 17.10 -8.39 1.65
CA LEU A 3 16.15 -7.54 0.93
C LEU A 3 15.65 -6.51 1.94
N LEU A 4 15.63 -5.24 1.54
CA LEU A 4 15.40 -4.08 2.40
C LEU A 4 14.18 -4.32 3.30
N ASN A 5 14.37 -4.25 4.62
CA ASN A 5 13.27 -4.23 5.58
C ASN A 5 12.70 -2.80 5.55
N VAL A 6 11.93 -2.50 4.50
CA VAL A 6 11.28 -1.19 4.33
C VAL A 6 9.95 -1.24 5.04
N GLU A 7 9.72 -0.26 5.90
CA GLU A 7 8.44 -0.15 6.59
C GLU A 7 7.34 0.23 5.59
N PHE A 8 6.12 -0.27 5.81
CA PHE A 8 4.98 0.06 4.96
C PHE A 8 4.74 1.58 4.88
N SER A 9 5.01 2.31 5.96
CA SER A 9 4.92 3.76 6.00
C SER A 9 5.92 4.48 5.09
N ASP A 10 7.07 3.85 4.78
CA ASP A 10 8.07 4.42 3.87
C ASP A 10 7.70 4.17 2.40
N LEU A 11 7.00 3.07 2.11
CA LEU A 11 6.50 2.74 0.76
C LEU A 11 5.22 3.50 0.44
N PHE A 12 4.26 3.48 1.37
CA PHE A 12 2.93 4.06 1.21
C PHE A 12 2.82 5.37 1.99
N THR A 13 3.62 6.35 1.56
CA THR A 13 3.57 7.70 2.13
C THR A 13 2.19 8.31 1.95
N ASP A 14 1.82 9.28 2.78
CA ASP A 14 0.56 10.02 2.64
C ASP A 14 0.42 10.64 1.23
N ASN A 15 1.54 11.08 0.63
CA ASN A 15 1.57 11.60 -0.74
C ASN A 15 1.22 10.53 -1.76
N PHE A 16 1.89 9.37 -1.70
CA PHE A 16 1.58 8.23 -2.57
C PHE A 16 0.10 7.84 -2.47
N MET A 17 -0.43 7.78 -1.24
CA MET A 17 -1.82 7.39 -1.00
C MET A 17 -2.80 8.39 -1.60
N GLN A 18 -2.57 9.69 -1.40
CA GLN A 18 -3.44 10.74 -1.94
C GLN A 18 -3.40 10.85 -3.47
N GLU A 19 -2.24 10.55 -4.08
CA GLU A 19 -2.08 10.60 -5.54
C GLU A 19 -2.68 9.37 -6.24
N ASN A 20 -2.67 8.21 -5.58
CA ASN A 20 -3.01 6.94 -6.22
C ASN A 20 -4.28 6.27 -5.70
N THR A 21 -4.88 6.79 -4.62
CA THR A 21 -6.05 6.19 -3.96
C THR A 21 -7.06 7.26 -3.53
N ALA A 22 -8.25 6.83 -3.12
CA ALA A 22 -9.26 7.70 -2.53
C ALA A 22 -9.01 8.05 -1.04
N PHE A 23 -7.92 7.56 -0.44
CA PHE A 23 -7.63 7.66 0.98
C PHE A 23 -6.48 8.62 1.27
N ALA A 24 -6.51 9.26 2.45
CA ALA A 24 -5.48 10.23 2.83
C ALA A 24 -4.15 9.58 3.23
N ASN A 25 -4.19 8.33 3.72
CA ASN A 25 -3.03 7.59 4.22
C ASN A 25 -3.30 6.08 4.28
N LEU A 26 -2.25 5.30 4.56
CA LEU A 26 -2.32 3.84 4.61
C LEU A 26 -3.25 3.30 5.72
N ASN A 27 -3.32 3.99 6.86
CA ASN A 27 -4.18 3.56 7.97
C ASN A 27 -5.67 3.66 7.59
N GLU A 28 -6.06 4.71 6.89
CA GLU A 28 -7.44 4.86 6.39
C GLU A 28 -7.78 3.78 5.36
N PHE A 29 -6.85 3.49 4.45
CA PHE A 29 -6.99 2.40 3.46
C PHE A 29 -7.22 1.04 4.14
N PHE A 30 -6.40 0.67 5.13
CA PHE A 30 -6.57 -0.61 5.83
C PHE A 30 -7.79 -0.64 6.75
N SER A 31 -8.16 0.49 7.33
CA SER A 31 -9.40 0.60 8.12
C SER A 31 -10.65 0.30 7.29
N ALA A 32 -10.64 0.58 5.98
CA ALA A 32 -11.75 0.28 5.07
C ALA A 32 -12.04 -1.23 4.94
N VAL A 33 -11.06 -2.08 5.26
CA VAL A 33 -11.19 -3.55 5.31
C VAL A 33 -10.98 -4.12 6.71
N HIS A 34 -11.13 -3.27 7.75
CA HIS A 34 -11.00 -3.64 9.17
C HIS A 34 -9.64 -4.23 9.57
N VAL A 35 -8.57 -3.87 8.86
CA VAL A 35 -7.21 -4.21 9.26
C VAL A 35 -6.70 -3.14 10.22
N THR A 36 -6.38 -3.56 11.45
CA THR A 36 -5.87 -2.69 12.53
C THR A 36 -4.53 -3.13 13.10
N ASP A 37 -4.09 -4.33 12.74
CA ASP A 37 -2.88 -4.99 13.24
C ASP A 37 -2.46 -6.12 12.28
N GLU A 38 -1.36 -6.78 12.58
CA GLU A 38 -0.83 -7.87 11.76
C GLU A 38 -1.77 -9.10 11.72
N GLU A 39 -2.46 -9.41 12.83
CA GLU A 39 -3.36 -10.57 12.89
C GLU A 39 -4.57 -10.38 11.98
N SER A 40 -5.19 -9.20 12.03
CA SER A 40 -6.30 -8.82 11.15
C SER A 40 -5.87 -8.74 9.68
N PHE A 41 -4.64 -8.31 9.39
CA PHE A 41 -4.09 -8.38 8.04
C PHE A 41 -3.92 -9.81 7.54
N LEU A 42 -3.35 -10.70 8.35
CA LEU A 42 -3.16 -12.12 8.00
C LEU A 42 -4.48 -12.90 7.87
N ALA A 43 -5.52 -12.45 8.59
CA ALA A 43 -6.87 -13.02 8.50
C ALA A 43 -7.70 -12.44 7.34
N LEU A 44 -7.23 -11.37 6.68
CA LEU A 44 -7.94 -10.73 5.58
C LEU A 44 -7.95 -11.67 4.35
N PRO A 45 -9.13 -11.98 3.79
CA PRO A 45 -9.20 -12.71 2.53
C PRO A 45 -8.56 -11.91 1.38
N ASP A 46 -7.70 -12.56 0.59
CA ASP A 46 -7.00 -11.92 -0.54
C ASP A 46 -7.97 -11.20 -1.50
N ASP A 47 -9.15 -11.78 -1.76
CA ASP A 47 -10.17 -11.22 -2.64
C ASP A 47 -10.75 -9.89 -2.12
N LYS A 48 -10.77 -9.69 -0.79
CA LYS A 48 -11.20 -8.42 -0.18
C LYS A 48 -10.18 -7.32 -0.42
N LEU A 49 -8.90 -7.63 -0.27
CA LEU A 49 -7.83 -6.67 -0.55
C LEU A 49 -7.77 -6.33 -2.04
N GLU A 50 -7.85 -7.34 -2.90
CA GLU A 50 -7.90 -7.13 -4.35
C GLU A 50 -9.12 -6.29 -4.77
N PHE A 51 -10.29 -6.56 -4.19
CA PHE A 51 -11.48 -5.76 -4.45
C PHE A 51 -11.32 -4.30 -3.98
N LEU A 52 -10.76 -4.08 -2.78
CA LEU A 52 -10.48 -2.74 -2.29
C LEU A 52 -9.57 -2.00 -3.26
N VAL A 53 -8.43 -2.60 -3.63
CA VAL A 53 -7.44 -1.97 -4.51
C VAL A 53 -8.07 -1.60 -5.86
N THR A 54 -8.73 -2.55 -6.50
CA THR A 54 -9.31 -2.34 -7.84
C THR A 54 -10.48 -1.37 -7.86
N SER A 55 -11.17 -1.15 -6.73
CA SER A 55 -12.32 -0.26 -6.64
C SER A 55 -12.00 1.15 -6.12
N SER A 56 -10.86 1.34 -5.44
CA SER A 56 -10.54 2.59 -4.73
C SER A 56 -9.17 3.19 -5.05
N THR A 57 -8.44 2.58 -6.00
CA THR A 57 -7.10 3.03 -6.41
C THR A 57 -6.97 3.03 -7.93
N ASN A 58 -5.88 3.62 -8.42
CA ASN A 58 -5.53 3.60 -9.83
C ASN A 58 -4.91 2.26 -10.30
N PHE A 59 -4.83 1.25 -9.43
CA PHE A 59 -4.15 -0.02 -9.69
C PHE A 59 -5.11 -1.18 -9.94
N SER A 60 -4.70 -2.08 -10.83
CA SER A 60 -5.48 -3.27 -11.20
C SER A 60 -5.33 -4.45 -10.24
N SER A 61 -4.42 -4.36 -9.28
CA SER A 61 -4.22 -5.39 -8.25
C SER A 61 -3.35 -4.87 -7.10
N TRP A 62 -3.40 -5.55 -5.96
CA TRP A 62 -2.56 -5.19 -4.81
C TRP A 62 -1.07 -5.26 -5.13
N SER A 63 -0.65 -6.29 -5.85
CA SER A 63 0.75 -6.44 -6.30
C SER A 63 1.20 -5.25 -7.17
N LYS A 64 0.34 -4.70 -8.04
CA LYS A 64 0.68 -3.54 -8.88
C LYS A 64 0.83 -2.27 -8.05
N MET A 65 -0.01 -2.11 -7.04
CA MET A 65 0.08 -1.00 -6.09
C MET A 65 1.40 -1.08 -5.29
N GLN A 66 1.80 -2.27 -4.84
CA GLN A 66 3.09 -2.48 -4.15
C GLN A 66 4.30 -2.20 -5.06
N GLU A 67 4.27 -2.65 -6.32
CA GLU A 67 5.32 -2.36 -7.30
C GLU A 67 5.50 -0.85 -7.53
N ALA A 68 4.38 -0.10 -7.63
CA ALA A 68 4.40 1.34 -7.81
C ALA A 68 4.99 2.06 -6.59
N ALA A 69 4.52 1.71 -5.39
CA ALA A 69 5.03 2.27 -4.14
C ALA A 69 6.55 2.02 -3.96
N ALA A 70 7.01 0.81 -4.27
CA ALA A 70 8.44 0.48 -4.25
C ALA A 70 9.24 1.28 -5.29
N THR A 71 8.68 1.48 -6.49
CA THR A 71 9.32 2.26 -7.56
C THR A 71 9.44 3.74 -7.16
N GLU A 72 8.41 4.32 -6.57
CA GLU A 72 8.43 5.70 -6.07
C GLU A 72 9.44 5.86 -4.93
N TYR A 73 9.43 4.95 -3.95
CA TYR A 73 10.40 4.95 -2.87
C TYR A 73 11.84 4.90 -3.37
N LEU A 74 12.15 4.00 -4.32
CA LEU A 74 13.49 3.88 -4.89
C LEU A 74 13.88 5.12 -5.70
N SER A 75 12.96 5.69 -6.48
CA SER A 75 13.19 6.94 -7.23
C SER A 75 13.52 8.08 -6.28
N ASN A 76 12.71 8.26 -5.24
CA ASN A 76 12.96 9.26 -4.20
C ASN A 76 14.32 9.04 -3.55
N LYS A 77 14.71 7.81 -3.21
CA LYS A 77 16.02 7.50 -2.62
C LYS A 77 17.22 7.79 -3.53
N LEU A 78 17.05 7.73 -4.85
CA LEU A 78 18.11 7.98 -5.83
C LEU A 78 18.25 9.46 -6.19
N ASP A 79 17.19 10.25 -6.02
CA ASP A 79 17.19 11.71 -6.21
C ASP A 79 17.78 12.49 -5.02
N PHE A 80 18.24 11.81 -3.96
CA PHE A 80 18.95 12.41 -2.80
C PHE A 80 20.47 12.40 -2.94
#